data_AF-A4Z1M9-F1
#
_entry.id   AF-A4Z1M9-F1
#
_cell.length_a   1.000
_cell.length_b   1.000
_cell.length_c   1.000
_cell.angle_alpha   90.00
_cell.angle_beta   90.00
_cell.angle_gamma   90.00
#
_symmetry.space_group_name_H-M   'P 1'
#
loop_
_entity.id
_entity.type
_entity.pdbx_description
1 polymer ?
#
loop_
_entity_poly.entity_id
_entity_poly.type
_entity_poly.pdbx_seq_one_letter_code
_entity_poly.pdbx_strand_id
1 'polypeptide(L)'
;MKLTPEQIAFFNREGWLFLPELFSPEETAFLAREAEAIYAADRPEVWREKSGVPRTAFAAHLYNDAFRVLAAHPRMIEPIEQIFGEKLYMHQFKINAKSAFTGDVWQWHQDYGTWKRDDGMPEPRAMNIAIFLDEVMPINGPLMLVPRSQHEGDLEASHDLATTSYPLWTLDEATVTRLVAQGGIVAPTGKRGGMLMFHGNLVHGSAGNITPYPRKIVYLTLNAVSNHIRTPTRPEYIAHRDFTPIETLPDDALLQLARAHREAAE
;
A
#
# COMPACT_ATOMS: atom_id res chain seq x y z
N MET A 1 15.77 -6.55 -5.13
CA MET A 1 16.44 -5.54 -5.98
C MET A 1 17.16 -4.52 -5.10
N LYS A 2 18.21 -3.86 -5.60
CA LYS A 2 18.90 -2.77 -4.89
C LYS A 2 18.57 -1.41 -5.50
N LEU A 3 18.34 -0.42 -4.64
CA LEU A 3 18.16 0.96 -5.07
C LEU A 3 19.52 1.59 -5.38
N THR A 4 19.58 2.46 -6.38
CA THR A 4 20.78 3.26 -6.65
C THR A 4 20.94 4.36 -5.57
N PRO A 5 22.16 4.89 -5.38
CA PRO A 5 22.38 6.02 -4.46
C PRO A 5 21.46 7.22 -4.76
N GLU A 6 21.19 7.51 -6.03
CA GLU A 6 20.31 8.61 -6.46
C GLU A 6 18.86 8.35 -6.08
N GLN A 7 18.38 7.10 -6.21
CA GLN A 7 17.04 6.70 -5.79
C GLN A 7 16.86 6.82 -4.28
N ILE A 8 17.86 6.41 -3.49
CA ILE A 8 17.85 6.57 -2.03
C ILE A 8 17.84 8.06 -1.66
N ALA A 9 18.71 8.86 -2.29
CA ALA A 9 18.78 10.30 -2.03
C ALA A 9 17.48 11.02 -2.42
N PHE A 10 16.85 10.60 -3.52
CA PHE A 10 15.52 11.07 -3.91
C PHE A 10 14.47 10.71 -2.87
N PHE A 11 14.40 9.44 -2.46
CA PHE A 11 13.43 8.98 -1.46
C PHE A 11 13.60 9.71 -0.13
N ASN A 12 14.83 9.84 0.38
CA ASN A 12 15.09 10.54 1.64
C ASN A 12 14.66 12.01 1.60
N ARG A 13 14.81 12.65 0.44
CA ARG A 13 14.38 14.04 0.25
C ARG A 13 12.87 14.15 0.08
N GLU A 14 12.29 13.44 -0.88
CA GLU A 14 10.91 13.64 -1.33
C GLU A 14 9.89 12.77 -0.57
N GLY A 15 10.32 11.70 0.09
CA GLY A 15 9.49 10.78 0.86
C GLY A 15 8.79 9.69 0.06
N TRP A 16 9.05 9.63 -1.25
CA TRP A 16 8.47 8.65 -2.16
C TRP A 16 9.44 8.28 -3.28
N LEU A 17 9.17 7.17 -3.97
CA LEU A 17 9.88 6.72 -5.15
C LEU A 17 8.95 5.88 -6.02
N PHE A 18 8.89 6.19 -7.32
CA PHE A 18 8.17 5.37 -8.29
C PHE A 18 9.14 4.57 -9.16
N LEU A 19 8.87 3.27 -9.30
CA LEU A 19 9.65 2.32 -10.08
C LEU A 19 8.71 1.72 -11.15
N PRO A 20 8.81 2.17 -12.41
CA PRO A 20 7.94 1.70 -13.48
C PRO A 20 8.26 0.24 -13.83
N GLU A 21 7.22 -0.51 -14.22
CA GLU A 21 7.34 -1.83 -14.87
C GLU A 21 8.20 -2.85 -14.09
N LEU A 22 8.11 -2.85 -12.75
CA LEU A 22 8.89 -3.73 -11.87
C LEU A 22 8.42 -5.19 -11.90
N PHE A 23 7.14 -5.40 -12.20
CA PHE A 23 6.55 -6.72 -12.42
C PHE A 23 6.07 -6.83 -13.86
N SER A 24 6.27 -8.00 -14.45
CA SER A 24 5.90 -8.31 -15.82
C SER A 24 4.38 -8.35 -16.01
N PRO A 25 3.90 -8.22 -17.28
CA PRO A 25 2.50 -8.44 -17.61
C PRO A 25 1.97 -9.82 -17.18
N GLU A 26 2.82 -10.85 -17.21
CA GLU A 26 2.47 -12.22 -16.80
C GLU A 26 2.23 -12.32 -15.29
N GLU A 27 3.15 -11.79 -14.48
CA GLU A 27 3.01 -11.73 -13.01
C GLU A 27 1.78 -10.92 -12.59
N THR A 28 1.58 -9.74 -13.20
CA THR A 28 0.48 -8.84 -12.85
C THR A 28 -0.88 -9.38 -13.28
N ALA A 29 -0.97 -10.06 -14.43
CA ALA A 29 -2.20 -10.74 -14.85
C ALA A 29 -2.57 -11.88 -13.91
N PHE A 30 -1.58 -12.65 -13.43
CA PHE A 30 -1.79 -13.68 -12.43
C PHE A 30 -2.34 -13.10 -11.13
N LEU A 31 -1.67 -12.09 -10.57
CA LEU A 31 -2.12 -11.41 -9.34
C LEU A 31 -3.51 -10.79 -9.48
N ALA A 32 -3.81 -10.18 -10.63
CA ALA A 32 -5.12 -9.59 -10.88
C ALA A 32 -6.23 -10.64 -10.85
N ARG A 33 -6.01 -11.82 -11.46
CA ARG A 33 -6.98 -12.93 -11.41
C ARG A 33 -7.20 -13.45 -9.99
N GLU A 34 -6.11 -13.64 -9.25
CA GLU A 34 -6.19 -14.10 -7.85
C GLU A 34 -6.90 -13.08 -6.95
N ALA A 35 -6.72 -11.78 -7.20
CA ALA A 35 -7.46 -10.74 -6.49
C ALA A 35 -8.98 -10.86 -6.70
N GLU A 36 -9.45 -11.12 -7.93
CA GLU A 36 -10.89 -11.30 -8.20
C GLU A 36 -11.47 -12.50 -7.43
N ALA A 37 -10.73 -13.61 -7.34
CA ALA A 37 -11.15 -14.77 -6.56
C ALA A 37 -11.25 -14.45 -5.05
N ILE A 38 -10.31 -13.67 -4.52
CA ILE A 38 -10.34 -13.21 -3.11
C ILE A 38 -11.55 -12.31 -2.86
N TYR A 39 -11.80 -11.36 -3.76
CA TYR A 39 -12.94 -10.45 -3.64
C TYR A 39 -14.30 -11.15 -3.72
N ALA A 40 -14.38 -12.30 -4.40
CA ALA A 40 -15.58 -13.12 -4.45
C ALA A 40 -15.80 -13.97 -3.18
N ALA A 41 -14.76 -14.21 -2.38
CA ALA A 41 -14.86 -15.02 -1.18
C ALA A 41 -15.65 -14.31 -0.07
N ASP A 42 -16.43 -15.08 0.69
CA ASP A 42 -17.09 -14.61 1.91
C ASP A 42 -16.14 -14.79 3.10
N ARG A 43 -15.53 -13.69 3.52
CA ARG A 43 -14.44 -13.66 4.48
C ARG A 43 -14.48 -12.40 5.32
N PRO A 44 -14.20 -12.47 6.64
CA PRO A 44 -14.14 -11.29 7.50
C PRO A 44 -13.01 -10.32 7.11
N GLU A 45 -11.94 -10.81 6.45
CA GLU A 45 -10.85 -9.97 5.97
C GLU A 45 -11.20 -9.18 4.70
N VAL A 46 -12.32 -9.52 4.03
CA VAL A 46 -12.79 -8.81 2.84
C VAL A 46 -13.83 -7.78 3.27
N TRP A 47 -13.36 -6.54 3.42
CA TRP A 47 -14.23 -5.41 3.72
C TRP A 47 -14.99 -4.97 2.47
N ARG A 48 -16.31 -4.87 2.62
CA ARG A 48 -17.26 -4.49 1.56
C ARG A 48 -17.93 -3.18 1.92
N GLU A 49 -18.22 -2.39 0.90
CA GLU A 49 -19.09 -1.22 1.04
C GLU A 49 -20.53 -1.65 1.37
N LYS A 50 -21.38 -0.68 1.78
CA LYS A 50 -22.81 -0.94 2.04
C LYS A 50 -23.55 -1.56 0.84
N SER A 51 -23.04 -1.33 -0.37
CA SER A 51 -23.54 -1.91 -1.62
C SER A 51 -23.19 -3.39 -1.81
N GLY A 52 -22.34 -3.96 -0.96
CA GLY A 52 -21.79 -5.33 -1.08
C GLY A 52 -20.54 -5.41 -1.97
N VAL A 53 -20.15 -4.31 -2.62
CA VAL A 53 -18.96 -4.26 -3.48
C VAL A 53 -17.70 -4.36 -2.61
N PRO A 54 -16.77 -5.30 -2.92
CA PRO A 54 -15.52 -5.44 -2.19
C PRO A 54 -14.63 -4.21 -2.46
N ARG A 55 -14.10 -3.61 -1.39
CA ARG A 55 -13.21 -2.45 -1.48
C ARG A 55 -11.80 -2.76 -0.99
N THR A 56 -11.68 -3.56 0.07
CA THR A 56 -10.37 -3.94 0.60
C THR A 56 -10.36 -5.39 1.05
N ALA A 57 -9.40 -6.17 0.55
CA ALA A 57 -9.07 -7.49 1.10
C ALA A 57 -7.80 -7.40 1.95
N PHE A 58 -7.94 -7.63 3.25
CA PHE A 58 -6.83 -7.64 4.19
C PHE A 58 -6.16 -9.01 4.26
N ALA A 59 -4.89 -9.03 4.66
CA ALA A 59 -4.12 -10.23 4.99
C ALA A 59 -4.10 -11.33 3.90
N ALA A 60 -4.33 -10.99 2.63
CA ALA A 60 -4.40 -11.95 1.52
C ALA A 60 -3.20 -12.89 1.41
N HIS A 61 -2.01 -12.38 1.76
CA HIS A 61 -0.78 -13.16 1.83
C HIS A 61 -0.79 -14.34 2.83
N LEU A 62 -1.75 -14.40 3.77
CA LEU A 62 -1.89 -15.50 4.72
C LEU A 62 -2.81 -16.62 4.20
N TYR A 63 -3.61 -16.37 3.17
CA TYR A 63 -4.61 -17.33 2.68
C TYR A 63 -4.67 -17.49 1.16
N ASN A 64 -3.82 -16.81 0.41
CA ASN A 64 -3.66 -16.99 -1.03
C ASN A 64 -2.18 -17.09 -1.40
N ASP A 65 -1.81 -18.13 -2.15
CA ASP A 65 -0.41 -18.43 -2.46
C ASP A 65 0.27 -17.36 -3.33
N ALA A 66 -0.46 -16.75 -4.28
CA ALA A 66 0.12 -15.70 -5.11
C ALA A 66 0.50 -14.47 -4.27
N PHE A 67 -0.37 -14.07 -3.35
CA PHE A 67 -0.09 -12.96 -2.43
C PHE A 67 0.89 -13.34 -1.33
N ARG A 68 0.97 -14.61 -0.92
CA ARG A 68 2.02 -15.12 -0.02
C ARG A 68 3.40 -14.96 -0.66
N VAL A 69 3.54 -15.36 -1.92
CA VAL A 69 4.79 -15.20 -2.68
C VAL A 69 5.10 -13.72 -2.89
N LEU A 70 4.09 -12.91 -3.25
CA LEU A 70 4.27 -11.48 -3.40
C LEU A 70 4.72 -10.82 -2.08
N ALA A 71 4.14 -11.16 -0.94
CA ALA A 71 4.51 -10.59 0.36
C ALA A 71 5.97 -10.80 0.76
N ALA A 72 6.65 -11.80 0.18
CA ALA A 72 8.06 -12.10 0.41
C ALA A 72 8.95 -11.73 -0.80
N HIS A 73 8.46 -10.92 -1.74
CA HIS A 73 9.17 -10.67 -3.00
C HIS A 73 10.39 -9.74 -2.82
N PRO A 74 11.60 -10.13 -3.26
CA PRO A 74 12.82 -9.37 -3.03
C PRO A 74 12.84 -8.01 -3.74
N ARG A 75 12.07 -7.83 -4.82
CA ARG A 75 11.89 -6.53 -5.48
C ARG A 75 11.17 -5.49 -4.60
N MET A 76 10.45 -5.91 -3.57
CA MET A 76 9.71 -5.04 -2.66
C MET A 76 10.37 -4.91 -1.28
N ILE A 77 10.82 -6.03 -0.71
CA ILE A 77 11.37 -6.06 0.65
C ILE A 77 12.75 -5.40 0.71
N GLU A 78 13.66 -5.78 -0.20
CA GLU A 78 15.07 -5.33 -0.13
C GLU A 78 15.26 -3.81 -0.27
N PRO A 79 14.49 -3.07 -1.11
CA PRO A 79 14.55 -1.61 -1.13
C PRO A 79 14.30 -0.95 0.23
N ILE A 80 13.34 -1.45 1.00
CA ILE A 80 12.99 -0.89 2.30
C ILE A 80 14.03 -1.32 3.35
N GLU A 81 14.50 -2.57 3.31
CA GLU A 81 15.62 -3.02 4.17
C GLU A 81 16.86 -2.16 3.94
N GLN A 82 17.13 -1.78 2.69
CA GLN A 82 18.24 -0.91 2.33
C GLN A 82 18.09 0.51 2.92
N ILE A 83 16.87 1.05 2.99
CA ILE A 83 16.64 2.39 3.57
C ILE A 83 16.67 2.35 5.11
N PHE A 84 16.04 1.35 5.73
CA PHE A 84 16.01 1.26 7.20
C PHE A 84 17.28 0.65 7.81
N GLY A 85 18.07 -0.08 7.03
CA GLY A 85 19.29 -0.74 7.49
C GLY A 85 19.01 -1.94 8.40
N GLU A 86 17.80 -2.52 8.34
CA GLU A 86 17.39 -3.65 9.17
C GLU A 86 16.35 -4.52 8.48
N LYS A 87 16.05 -5.68 9.09
CA LYS A 87 14.98 -6.58 8.65
C LYS A 87 13.59 -6.03 8.98
N LEU A 88 12.62 -6.44 8.18
CA LEU A 88 11.25 -5.96 8.23
C LEU A 88 10.30 -7.08 8.61
N TYR A 89 9.17 -6.71 9.19
CA TYR A 89 7.99 -7.56 9.28
C TYR A 89 6.82 -6.90 8.54
N MET A 90 5.83 -7.71 8.18
CA MET A 90 4.60 -7.21 7.55
C MET A 90 3.73 -6.59 8.64
N HIS A 91 3.57 -5.27 8.67
CA HIS A 91 2.62 -4.63 9.58
C HIS A 91 1.18 -4.79 9.09
N GLN A 92 0.98 -4.60 7.79
CA GLN A 92 -0.34 -4.66 7.17
C GLN A 92 -0.20 -5.07 5.70
N PHE A 93 -1.13 -5.92 5.23
CA PHE A 93 -1.28 -6.25 3.82
C PHE A 93 -2.72 -5.98 3.39
N LYS A 94 -2.91 -5.25 2.29
CA LYS A 94 -4.25 -4.95 1.76
C LYS A 94 -4.27 -4.94 0.25
N ILE A 95 -5.33 -5.43 -0.36
CA ILE A 95 -5.62 -5.24 -1.78
C ILE A 95 -6.80 -4.29 -1.86
N ASN A 96 -6.56 -3.08 -2.35
CA ASN A 96 -7.57 -2.05 -2.47
C ASN A 96 -8.13 -2.02 -3.89
N ALA A 97 -9.44 -2.21 -4.01
CA ALA A 97 -10.20 -1.99 -5.23
C ALA A 97 -10.88 -0.62 -5.15
N LYS A 98 -10.51 0.29 -6.07
CA LYS A 98 -11.32 1.47 -6.35
C LYS A 98 -12.20 1.18 -7.56
N SER A 99 -13.49 0.96 -7.30
CA SER A 99 -14.50 0.60 -8.30
C SER A 99 -14.63 1.64 -9.40
N ALA A 100 -14.99 1.19 -10.60
CA ALA A 100 -15.42 2.07 -11.68
C ALA A 100 -16.72 2.79 -11.28
N PHE A 101 -16.88 4.03 -11.72
CA PHE A 101 -18.02 4.94 -11.49
C PHE A 101 -18.33 5.35 -10.04
N THR A 102 -18.04 4.50 -9.07
CA THR A 102 -18.52 4.60 -7.68
C THR A 102 -17.39 4.60 -6.65
N GLY A 103 -16.13 4.50 -7.09
CA GLY A 103 -15.00 4.43 -6.17
C GLY A 103 -14.86 5.71 -5.35
N ASP A 104 -14.94 5.59 -4.02
CA ASP A 104 -14.98 6.74 -3.12
C ASP A 104 -13.59 7.39 -2.87
N VAL A 105 -13.61 8.57 -2.26
CA VAL A 105 -12.44 9.34 -1.82
C VAL A 105 -11.67 8.64 -0.69
N TRP A 106 -10.36 8.88 -0.65
CA TRP A 106 -9.53 8.72 0.54
C TRP A 106 -9.01 10.10 0.92
N GLN A 107 -9.42 10.60 2.09
CA GLN A 107 -9.05 11.94 2.55
C GLN A 107 -7.55 12.06 2.84
N TRP A 108 -7.06 13.29 2.95
CA TRP A 108 -5.66 13.55 3.27
C TRP A 108 -5.29 13.03 4.66
N HIS A 109 -4.25 12.20 4.74
CA HIS A 109 -3.81 11.57 5.98
C HIS A 109 -2.31 11.22 5.95
N GLN A 110 -1.81 10.84 7.12
CA GLN A 110 -0.57 10.08 7.29
C GLN A 110 -0.95 8.69 7.81
N ASP A 111 -0.39 7.64 7.22
CA ASP A 111 -0.69 6.29 7.70
C ASP A 111 -0.09 6.05 9.11
N TYR A 112 1.11 6.57 9.37
CA TYR A 112 1.73 6.49 10.70
C TYR A 112 0.86 7.09 11.80
N GLY A 113 0.12 8.16 11.48
CA GLY A 113 -0.81 8.76 12.44
C GLY A 113 -1.83 7.75 12.98
N THR A 114 -2.30 6.85 12.12
CA THR A 114 -3.18 5.73 12.49
C THR A 114 -2.40 4.65 13.23
N TRP A 115 -1.24 4.22 12.72
CA TRP A 115 -0.45 3.15 13.33
C TRP A 115 0.03 3.48 14.75
N LYS A 116 0.37 4.75 15.00
CA LYS A 116 0.75 5.25 16.32
C LYS A 116 -0.43 5.21 17.28
N ARG A 117 -1.58 5.79 16.88
CA ARG A 117 -2.75 5.99 17.75
C ARG A 117 -3.52 4.69 18.00
N ASP A 118 -3.67 3.86 16.97
CA ASP A 118 -4.51 2.66 17.03
C ASP A 118 -3.70 1.39 17.33
N ASP A 119 -2.40 1.37 16.99
CA ASP A 119 -1.57 0.18 17.19
C ASP A 119 -0.41 0.37 18.18
N GLY A 120 -0.12 1.60 18.59
CA GLY A 120 1.05 1.89 19.42
C GLY A 120 2.36 1.65 18.68
N MET A 121 2.43 1.99 17.39
CA MET A 121 3.70 2.03 16.64
C MET A 121 4.60 3.13 17.22
N PRO A 122 5.83 2.81 17.71
CA PRO A 122 6.66 3.78 18.43
C PRO A 122 7.21 4.94 17.58
N GLU A 123 7.79 4.59 16.43
CA GLU A 123 8.44 5.52 15.51
C GLU A 123 7.88 5.35 14.09
N PRO A 124 7.98 6.36 13.20
CA PRO A 124 7.54 6.25 11.81
C PRO A 124 8.51 5.41 10.95
N ARG A 125 9.08 4.33 11.49
CA ARG A 125 9.98 3.39 10.77
C ARG A 125 9.19 2.33 9.98
N ALA A 126 8.13 2.78 9.31
CA ALA A 126 7.32 1.97 8.42
C ALA A 126 7.07 2.69 7.09
N MET A 127 6.99 1.91 6.01
CA MET A 127 6.73 2.40 4.66
C MET A 127 5.63 1.60 4.00
N ASN A 128 4.93 2.23 3.07
CA ASN A 128 4.04 1.54 2.17
C ASN A 128 4.73 1.29 0.83
N ILE A 129 4.48 0.10 0.29
CA ILE A 129 4.63 -0.22 -1.12
C ILE A 129 3.25 -0.40 -1.72
N ALA A 130 3.05 0.13 -2.92
CA ALA A 130 1.84 0.05 -3.70
C ALA A 130 2.14 -0.53 -5.09
N ILE A 131 1.66 -1.74 -5.36
CA ILE A 131 1.81 -2.42 -6.66
C ILE A 131 0.54 -2.26 -7.49
N PHE A 132 0.71 -1.76 -8.70
CA PHE A 132 -0.38 -1.48 -9.61
C PHE A 132 -0.84 -2.77 -10.30
N LEU A 133 -2.03 -3.28 -9.95
CA LEU A 133 -2.66 -4.42 -10.64
C LEU A 133 -3.50 -3.96 -11.83
N ASP A 134 -4.01 -2.74 -11.78
CA ASP A 134 -4.56 -2.02 -12.92
C ASP A 134 -3.66 -0.85 -13.30
N GLU A 135 -3.82 -0.34 -14.52
CA GLU A 135 -3.16 0.91 -14.91
C GLU A 135 -3.68 2.06 -14.03
N VAL A 136 -2.74 2.83 -13.47
CA VAL A 136 -3.04 4.04 -12.70
C VAL A 136 -2.91 5.22 -13.64
N MET A 137 -4.05 5.82 -13.97
CA MET A 137 -4.17 6.96 -14.87
C MET A 137 -4.40 8.24 -14.08
N PRO A 138 -4.18 9.43 -14.67
CA PRO A 138 -4.53 10.70 -14.03
C PRO A 138 -6.02 10.82 -13.65
N ILE A 139 -6.88 10.00 -14.26
CA ILE A 139 -8.34 10.15 -14.21
C ILE A 139 -9.06 9.09 -13.35
N ASN A 140 -8.44 7.95 -13.03
CA ASN A 140 -9.10 6.88 -12.26
C ASN A 140 -8.82 6.98 -10.75
N GLY A 141 -8.65 8.22 -10.28
CA GLY A 141 -8.36 8.55 -8.88
C GLY A 141 -6.98 8.04 -8.43
N PRO A 142 -5.85 8.49 -9.01
CA PRO A 142 -4.52 8.09 -8.57
C PRO A 142 -4.23 8.57 -7.14
N LEU A 143 -3.21 7.98 -6.51
CA LEU A 143 -2.74 8.48 -5.22
C LEU A 143 -2.07 9.84 -5.43
N MET A 144 -2.50 10.84 -4.67
CA MET A 144 -1.89 12.16 -4.61
C MET A 144 -0.99 12.22 -3.38
N LEU A 145 0.22 12.69 -3.55
CA LEU A 145 1.24 12.82 -2.52
C LEU A 145 1.62 14.30 -2.39
N VAL A 146 1.91 14.72 -1.16
CA VAL A 146 2.54 16.02 -0.89
C VAL A 146 4.02 15.78 -0.62
N PRO A 147 4.93 15.99 -1.60
CA PRO A 147 6.36 15.71 -1.42
C PRO A 147 6.95 16.43 -0.22
N ARG A 148 7.94 15.81 0.43
CA ARG A 148 8.68 16.35 1.60
C ARG A 148 7.87 16.49 2.89
N SER A 149 6.55 16.27 2.86
CA SER A 149 5.68 16.38 4.04
C SER A 149 6.03 15.38 5.16
N GLN A 150 6.75 14.30 4.86
CA GLN A 150 7.21 13.35 5.86
C GLN A 150 8.18 13.94 6.89
N HIS A 151 8.85 15.04 6.55
CA HIS A 151 9.79 15.74 7.44
C HIS A 151 9.09 16.52 8.55
N GLU A 152 7.77 16.71 8.47
CA GLU A 152 6.97 17.40 9.49
C GLU A 152 6.67 16.50 10.70
N GLY A 153 7.04 15.22 10.66
CA GLY A 153 6.76 14.27 11.74
C GLY A 153 5.30 13.79 11.76
N ASP A 154 4.80 13.51 12.97
CA ASP A 154 3.39 13.15 13.21
C ASP A 154 2.57 14.43 13.35
N LEU A 155 1.70 14.67 12.38
CA LEU A 155 0.82 15.82 12.36
C LEU A 155 -0.41 15.57 13.24
N GLU A 156 -0.99 16.66 13.76
CA GLU A 156 -2.28 16.62 14.41
C GLU A 156 -3.34 16.11 13.43
N ALA A 157 -4.15 15.15 13.89
CA ALA A 157 -5.14 14.47 13.08
C ALA A 157 -6.39 14.20 13.92
N SER A 158 -7.54 14.19 13.26
CA SER A 158 -8.82 13.87 13.90
C SER A 158 -9.43 12.63 13.28
N HIS A 159 -10.19 11.87 14.07
CA HIS A 159 -10.80 10.64 13.59
C HIS A 159 -12.06 10.95 12.78
N ASP A 160 -11.97 10.80 11.46
CA ASP A 160 -13.08 10.98 10.54
C ASP A 160 -13.90 9.68 10.47
N LEU A 161 -15.14 9.78 10.93
CA LEU A 161 -16.15 8.71 10.91
C LEU A 161 -17.24 8.94 9.85
N ALA A 162 -17.18 10.05 9.11
CA ALA A 162 -18.30 10.58 8.35
C ALA A 162 -18.02 10.78 6.84
N THR A 163 -16.84 11.25 6.46
CA THR A 163 -16.58 11.64 5.05
C THR A 163 -15.87 10.56 4.24
N THR A 164 -15.30 9.56 4.89
CA THR A 164 -14.67 8.40 4.25
C THR A 164 -15.51 7.15 4.44
N SER A 165 -15.55 6.31 3.41
CA SER A 165 -16.11 4.95 3.48
C SER A 165 -15.51 4.04 4.58
N TYR A 166 -14.35 4.40 5.14
CA TYR A 166 -13.66 3.67 6.21
C TYR A 166 -13.12 4.66 7.26
N PRO A 167 -13.29 4.42 8.58
CA PRO A 167 -12.76 5.27 9.64
C PRO A 167 -11.26 5.54 9.48
N LEU A 168 -10.86 6.81 9.51
CA LEU A 168 -9.47 7.19 9.25
C LEU A 168 -9.09 8.45 10.02
N TRP A 169 -7.84 8.52 10.47
CA TRP A 169 -7.26 9.74 11.01
C TRP A 169 -6.90 10.70 9.86
N THR A 170 -7.62 11.82 9.75
CA THR A 170 -7.47 12.79 8.66
C THR A 170 -6.86 14.10 9.14
N LEU A 171 -6.21 14.80 8.21
CA LEU A 171 -5.63 16.12 8.41
C LEU A 171 -6.63 17.22 8.07
N ASP A 172 -6.54 18.35 8.78
CA ASP A 172 -7.35 19.52 8.46
C ASP A 172 -6.90 20.22 7.17
N GLU A 173 -7.82 20.99 6.59
CA GLU A 173 -7.59 21.69 5.32
C GLU A 173 -6.47 22.73 5.41
N ALA A 174 -6.31 23.38 6.57
CA ALA A 174 -5.29 24.41 6.79
C ALA A 174 -3.88 23.80 6.73
N THR A 175 -3.69 22.64 7.37
CA THR A 175 -2.46 21.87 7.36
C THR A 175 -2.13 21.40 5.95
N VAL A 176 -3.09 20.78 5.26
CA VAL A 176 -2.87 20.33 3.87
C VAL A 176 -2.52 21.50 2.95
N THR A 177 -3.25 22.62 3.05
CA THR A 177 -2.99 23.83 2.24
C THR A 177 -1.58 24.36 2.45
N ARG A 178 -1.14 24.45 3.71
CA ARG A 178 0.23 24.88 4.06
C ARG A 178 1.28 23.97 3.45
N LEU A 179 1.13 22.65 3.57
CA LEU A 179 2.09 21.68 3.07
C LEU A 179 2.14 21.67 1.54
N VAL A 180 0.99 21.79 0.88
CA VAL A 180 0.90 21.88 -0.58
C VAL A 180 1.56 23.16 -1.10
N ALA A 181 1.43 24.30 -0.39
CA ALA A 181 2.12 25.53 -0.76
C ALA A 181 3.66 25.40 -0.73
N GLN A 182 4.20 24.48 0.08
CA GLN A 182 5.65 24.21 0.20
C GLN A 182 6.12 23.07 -0.73
N GLY A 183 5.28 22.05 -0.88
CA GLY A 183 5.59 20.75 -1.49
C GLY A 183 5.13 20.60 -2.94
N GLY A 184 4.03 21.28 -3.29
CA GLY A 184 3.18 20.92 -4.42
C GLY A 184 2.41 19.63 -4.17
N ILE A 185 1.76 19.13 -5.22
CA ILE A 185 1.13 17.79 -5.26
C ILE A 185 1.73 17.04 -6.44
N VAL A 186 2.05 15.76 -6.22
CA VAL A 186 2.39 14.83 -7.30
C VAL A 186 1.43 13.64 -7.28
N ALA A 187 1.12 13.10 -8.44
CA ALA A 187 0.27 11.92 -8.58
C ALA A 187 0.96 10.90 -9.49
N PRO A 188 1.78 9.98 -8.94
CA PRO A 188 2.47 8.98 -9.74
C PRO A 188 1.48 8.08 -10.50
N THR A 189 1.64 8.02 -11.82
CA THR A 189 0.84 7.20 -12.74
C THR A 189 1.71 6.18 -13.44
N GLY A 190 1.12 5.08 -13.88
CA GLY A 190 1.87 4.08 -14.64
C GLY A 190 1.05 2.84 -14.96
N LYS A 191 1.62 2.03 -15.84
CA LYS A 191 1.06 0.73 -16.23
C LYS A 191 1.05 -0.26 -15.06
N ARG A 192 0.36 -1.37 -15.28
CA ARG A 192 0.42 -2.56 -14.41
C ARG A 192 1.86 -2.96 -14.13
N GLY A 193 2.12 -3.36 -12.89
CA GLY A 193 3.44 -3.76 -12.42
C GLY A 193 4.35 -2.60 -11.99
N GLY A 194 3.90 -1.35 -12.16
CA GLY A 194 4.53 -0.21 -11.50
C GLY A 194 4.46 -0.34 -9.98
N MET A 195 5.53 0.08 -9.31
CA MET A 195 5.63 0.11 -7.86
C MET A 195 5.83 1.54 -7.37
N LEU A 196 4.95 2.00 -6.48
CA LEU A 196 5.14 3.23 -5.72
C LEU A 196 5.51 2.87 -4.27
N MET A 197 6.62 3.42 -3.78
CA MET A 197 7.04 3.33 -2.39
C MET A 197 6.94 4.70 -1.75
N PHE A 198 6.40 4.79 -0.53
CA PHE A 198 6.28 6.06 0.20
C PHE A 198 6.35 5.87 1.72
N HIS A 199 6.89 6.89 2.39
CA HIS A 199 7.11 6.90 3.83
C HIS A 199 5.77 6.98 4.62
N GLY A 200 5.70 6.37 5.81
CA GLY A 200 4.49 6.37 6.65
C GLY A 200 3.96 7.75 7.06
N ASN A 201 4.86 8.74 7.13
CA ASN A 201 4.51 10.16 7.39
C ASN A 201 4.23 10.98 6.11
N LEU A 202 4.35 10.41 4.91
CA LEU A 202 4.08 11.21 3.72
C LEU A 202 2.57 11.49 3.63
N VAL A 203 2.20 12.76 3.59
CA VAL A 203 0.80 13.18 3.46
C VAL A 203 0.29 12.79 2.08
N HIS A 204 -0.80 12.04 2.06
CA HIS A 204 -1.39 11.53 0.84
C HIS A 204 -2.91 11.36 0.92
N GLY A 205 -3.54 11.27 -0.25
CA GLY A 205 -4.98 11.07 -0.41
C GLY A 205 -5.31 10.64 -1.84
N SER A 206 -6.57 10.36 -2.15
CA SER A 206 -6.99 10.12 -3.54
C SER A 206 -8.43 10.53 -3.77
N ALA A 207 -8.68 11.21 -4.89
CA ALA A 207 -10.03 11.54 -5.33
C ALA A 207 -10.86 10.29 -5.67
N GLY A 208 -12.18 10.45 -5.75
CA GLY A 208 -13.08 9.39 -6.23
C GLY A 208 -12.82 9.00 -7.69
N ASN A 209 -13.45 7.90 -8.13
CA ASN A 209 -13.34 7.38 -9.48
C ASN A 209 -14.72 7.33 -10.14
N ILE A 210 -14.99 8.30 -11.00
CA ILE A 210 -16.21 8.37 -11.81
C ILE A 210 -16.06 7.71 -13.19
N THR A 211 -14.86 7.21 -13.51
CA THR A 211 -14.53 6.66 -14.83
C THR A 211 -14.95 5.19 -14.94
N PRO A 212 -15.04 4.63 -16.17
CA PRO A 212 -15.22 3.20 -16.36
C PRO A 212 -13.97 2.37 -16.03
N TYR A 213 -12.84 3.00 -15.69
CA TYR A 213 -11.57 2.32 -15.48
C TYR A 213 -11.36 2.01 -13.99
N PRO A 214 -11.40 0.73 -13.55
CA PRO A 214 -11.13 0.40 -12.16
C PRO A 214 -9.66 0.63 -11.81
N ARG A 215 -9.37 0.69 -10.51
CA ARG A 215 -8.00 0.84 -10.01
C ARG A 215 -7.75 -0.10 -8.82
N LYS A 216 -7.23 -1.28 -9.10
CA LYS A 216 -6.74 -2.25 -8.10
C LYS A 216 -5.26 -2.01 -7.78
N ILE A 217 -4.96 -1.89 -6.48
CA ILE A 217 -3.59 -1.72 -5.98
C ILE A 217 -3.38 -2.64 -4.78
N VAL A 218 -2.29 -3.40 -4.78
CA VAL A 218 -1.82 -4.13 -3.59
C VAL A 218 -0.97 -3.19 -2.76
N TYR A 219 -1.22 -3.12 -1.46
CA TYR A 219 -0.38 -2.40 -0.51
C TYR A 219 0.23 -3.35 0.52
N LEU A 220 1.52 -3.16 0.74
CA LEU A 220 2.27 -3.74 1.85
C LEU A 220 2.75 -2.60 2.73
N THR A 221 2.42 -2.63 4.00
CA THR A 221 3.08 -1.80 5.00
C THR A 221 4.17 -2.62 5.66
N LEU A 222 5.42 -2.26 5.39
CA LEU A 222 6.59 -2.91 5.98
C LEU A 222 7.14 -2.05 7.12
N ASN A 223 7.30 -2.65 8.28
CA ASN A 223 7.83 -1.98 9.46
C ASN A 223 9.15 -2.64 9.89
N ALA A 224 10.07 -1.82 10.36
CA ALA A 224 11.27 -2.29 11.05
C ALA A 224 10.92 -3.26 12.19
N VAL A 225 11.61 -4.39 12.28
CA VAL A 225 11.39 -5.39 13.36
C VAL A 225 11.65 -4.79 14.73
N SER A 226 12.67 -3.93 14.85
CA SER A 226 12.95 -3.18 16.09
C SER A 226 11.82 -2.23 16.50
N ASN A 227 10.96 -1.84 15.55
CA ASN A 227 9.88 -0.86 15.72
C ASN A 227 8.48 -1.51 15.81
N HIS A 228 8.39 -2.77 16.20
CA HIS A 228 7.09 -3.46 16.30
C HIS A 228 6.09 -2.71 17.20
N ILE A 229 4.81 -2.81 16.81
CA ILE A 229 3.66 -2.21 17.49
C ILE A 229 3.50 -2.76 18.92
N ARG A 230 2.99 -1.93 19.84
CA ARG A 230 2.95 -2.26 21.28
C ARG A 230 1.56 -2.46 21.84
N THR A 231 0.57 -1.78 21.29
CA THR A 231 -0.80 -1.77 21.83
C THR A 231 -1.83 -1.86 20.68
N PRO A 232 -1.80 -2.93 19.86
CA PRO A 232 -2.77 -3.11 18.78
C PRO A 232 -4.20 -3.18 19.30
N THR A 233 -5.01 -2.19 18.93
CA THR A 233 -6.46 -2.19 19.20
C THR A 233 -7.27 -2.80 18.06
N ARG A 234 -6.69 -2.85 16.85
CA ARG A 234 -7.33 -3.36 15.63
C ARG A 234 -7.18 -4.89 15.50
N PRO A 235 -8.06 -5.55 14.71
CA PRO A 235 -7.93 -6.97 14.41
C PRO A 235 -6.57 -7.32 13.80
N GLU A 236 -6.09 -8.53 14.07
CA GLU A 236 -4.76 -8.98 13.64
C GLU A 236 -4.58 -9.03 12.12
N TYR A 237 -5.65 -9.26 11.35
CA TYR A 237 -5.59 -9.20 9.89
C TYR A 237 -5.41 -7.77 9.34
N ILE A 238 -5.63 -6.73 10.16
CA ILE A 238 -5.39 -5.32 9.83
C ILE A 238 -4.05 -4.84 10.37
N ALA A 239 -3.71 -5.22 11.61
CA ALA A 239 -2.45 -4.90 12.28
C ALA A 239 -1.80 -6.19 12.77
N HIS A 240 -0.89 -6.74 11.97
CA HIS A 240 -0.28 -8.03 12.26
C HIS A 240 0.58 -8.00 13.51
N ARG A 241 0.59 -9.14 14.21
CA ARG A 241 1.28 -9.33 15.50
C ARG A 241 2.41 -10.36 15.42
N ASP A 242 2.60 -10.97 14.25
CA ASP A 242 3.80 -11.72 13.92
C ASP A 242 4.90 -10.73 13.48
N PHE A 243 5.92 -10.60 14.31
CA PHE A 243 7.06 -9.72 14.08
C PHE A 243 8.29 -10.47 13.55
N THR A 244 8.10 -11.72 13.11
CA THR A 244 9.16 -12.51 12.50
C THR A 244 9.71 -11.79 11.27
N PRO A 245 11.04 -11.63 11.16
CA PRO A 245 11.66 -11.07 9.96
C PRO A 245 11.20 -11.77 8.69
N ILE A 246 10.82 -11.00 7.67
CA ILE A 246 10.47 -11.54 6.35
C ILE A 246 11.73 -12.14 5.71
N GLU A 247 11.65 -13.42 5.36
CA GLU A 247 12.62 -14.07 4.49
C GLU A 247 12.17 -13.94 3.05
N THR A 248 13.04 -13.42 2.19
CA THR A 248 12.72 -13.22 0.78
C THR A 248 12.76 -14.53 0.00
N LEU A 249 11.84 -14.67 -0.95
CA LEU A 249 11.85 -15.76 -1.92
C LEU A 249 12.76 -15.44 -3.12
N PRO A 250 13.06 -16.42 -3.99
CA PRO A 250 13.70 -16.16 -5.28
C PRO A 250 12.93 -15.13 -6.11
N ASP A 251 13.66 -14.31 -6.88
CA ASP A 251 13.09 -13.21 -7.67
C ASP A 251 12.12 -13.69 -8.77
N ASP A 252 12.23 -14.93 -9.23
CA ASP A 252 11.35 -15.53 -10.23
C ASP A 252 10.21 -16.36 -9.62
N ALA A 253 10.10 -16.47 -8.29
CA ALA A 253 9.13 -17.34 -7.62
C ALA A 253 7.68 -17.05 -8.02
N LEU A 254 7.30 -15.78 -8.17
CA LEU A 254 5.95 -15.40 -8.59
C LEU A 254 5.67 -15.83 -10.04
N LEU A 255 6.66 -15.68 -10.91
CA LEU A 255 6.57 -16.07 -12.32
C LEU A 255 6.47 -17.59 -12.46
N GLN A 256 7.26 -18.35 -11.71
CA GLN A 256 7.19 -19.82 -11.68
C GLN A 256 5.81 -20.28 -11.21
N LEU A 257 5.27 -19.68 -10.14
CA LEU A 257 3.94 -20.00 -9.64
C LEU A 257 2.85 -19.69 -10.69
N ALA A 258 2.94 -18.53 -11.35
CA ALA A 258 2.01 -18.14 -12.40
C ALA A 258 1.98 -19.13 -13.57
N ARG A 259 3.14 -19.67 -13.96
CA ARG A 259 3.28 -20.66 -15.04
C ARG A 259 2.74 -22.02 -14.64
N ALA A 260 3.07 -22.51 -13.43
CA ALA A 260 2.56 -23.77 -12.91
C ALA A 260 1.02 -23.79 -12.85
N HIS A 261 0.40 -22.67 -12.44
CA HIS A 261 -1.07 -22.53 -12.46
C HIS A 261 -1.68 -22.50 -13.86
N ARG A 262 -0.95 -22.01 -14.87
CA ARG A 262 -1.43 -22.03 -16.26
C ARG A 262 -1.40 -23.46 -16.81
N GLU A 263 -0.29 -24.16 -16.62
CA GLU A 263 -0.13 -25.56 -17.05
C GLU A 263 -1.17 -26.48 -16.40
N ALA A 264 -1.51 -26.26 -15.13
CA ALA A 264 -2.54 -27.05 -14.45
C ALA A 264 -3.99 -26.75 -14.92
N ALA A 265 -4.21 -25.65 -15.64
CA ALA A 265 -5.52 -25.24 -16.14
C ALA A 265 -5.74 -25.62 -17.62
N GLU A 266 -4.70 -26.10 -18.31
CA GLU A 266 -4.71 -26.62 -19.69
C GLU A 266 -4.89 -28.15 -19.70
#